data_AF-A0A3D5YUS8-F1
#
_entry.id   AF-A0A3D5YUS8-F1
#
_cell.length_a   1.000
_cell.length_b   1.000
_cell.length_c   1.000
_cell.angle_alpha   90.00
_cell.angle_beta   90.00
_cell.angle_gamma   90.00
#
_symmetry.space_group_name_H-M   'P 1'
#
loop_
_entity.id
_entity.type
_entity.pdbx_description
1 polymer ?
#
loop_
_entity_poly.entity_id
_entity_poly.type
_entity_poly.pdbx_seq_one_letter_code
_entity_poly.pdbx_strand_id
1 'polypeptide(L)'
;VLCFQSKFGKAKWVEPATEVVIKDLAIKGINTLDVICPGFVSDCLETLEEVAIQYRDLFIQSGGTKLNYIPCLNDSLDLIKVLAELSN
;
A
#
# COMPACT_ATOMS: atom_id res chain seq x y z
N VAL A 1 -8.42 -1.25 5.99
CA VAL A 1 -8.95 -2.33 5.09
C VAL A 1 -7.76 -3.12 4.59
N LEU A 2 -7.80 -4.45 4.59
CA LEU A 2 -6.73 -5.29 4.01
C LEU A 2 -7.07 -5.59 2.54
N CYS A 3 -6.09 -5.46 1.65
CA CYS A 3 -6.22 -5.70 0.22
C CYS A 3 -4.86 -6.12 -0.39
N PHE A 4 -4.88 -6.58 -1.63
CA PHE A 4 -3.75 -7.20 -2.31
C PHE A 4 -3.41 -6.45 -3.61
N GLN A 5 -2.15 -6.04 -3.74
CA GLN A 5 -1.62 -5.26 -4.87
C GLN A 5 -0.84 -6.12 -5.87
N SER A 6 -0.35 -5.51 -6.95
CA SER A 6 0.59 -6.11 -7.90
C SER A 6 0.07 -7.39 -8.59
N LYS A 7 -1.22 -7.43 -8.94
CA LYS A 7 -1.78 -8.54 -9.73
C LYS A 7 -1.23 -8.50 -11.16
N PHE A 8 -0.73 -9.65 -11.64
CA PHE A 8 -0.15 -9.77 -12.97
C PHE A 8 -0.76 -10.90 -13.80
N GLY A 9 -0.97 -10.64 -15.09
CA GLY A 9 -1.50 -11.63 -16.02
C GLY A 9 -2.98 -11.98 -15.79
N LYS A 10 -3.43 -13.10 -16.39
CA LYS A 10 -4.86 -13.47 -16.46
C LYS A 10 -5.30 -14.48 -15.40
N ALA A 11 -4.37 -14.99 -14.58
CA ALA A 11 -4.69 -15.96 -13.55
C ALA A 11 -5.54 -15.32 -12.45
N LYS A 12 -6.28 -16.13 -11.69
CA LYS A 12 -7.03 -15.65 -10.53
C LYS A 12 -6.04 -15.35 -9.39
N TRP A 13 -6.08 -14.12 -8.89
CA TRP A 13 -5.28 -13.66 -7.76
C TRP A 13 -6.09 -13.57 -6.47
N VAL A 14 -5.41 -13.33 -5.36
CA VAL A 14 -6.03 -13.10 -4.06
C VAL A 14 -6.84 -11.80 -4.08
N GLU A 15 -7.99 -11.81 -3.42
CA GLU A 15 -8.93 -10.69 -3.34
C GLU A 15 -9.03 -10.19 -1.89
N PRO A 16 -9.38 -8.90 -1.68
CA PRO A 16 -9.75 -7.92 -2.69
C PRO A 16 -8.52 -7.21 -3.32
N ALA A 17 -8.61 -6.91 -4.62
CA ALA A 17 -7.62 -6.08 -5.31
C ALA A 17 -7.53 -4.67 -4.70
N THR A 18 -6.33 -4.16 -4.46
CA THR A 18 -6.12 -2.80 -3.91
C THR A 18 -6.78 -1.72 -4.77
N GLU A 19 -6.64 -1.79 -6.09
CA GLU A 19 -7.29 -0.84 -7.03
C GLU A 19 -8.82 -0.78 -6.91
N VAL A 20 -9.47 -1.91 -6.61
CA VAL A 20 -10.93 -1.99 -6.46
C VAL A 20 -11.34 -1.35 -5.15
N VAL A 21 -10.61 -1.65 -4.07
CA VAL A 21 -10.86 -1.09 -2.74
C VAL A 21 -10.67 0.43 -2.75
N ILE A 22 -9.61 0.93 -3.38
CA ILE A 22 -9.33 2.36 -3.45
C ILE A 22 -10.45 3.13 -4.17
N LYS A 23 -10.90 2.64 -5.34
CA LYS A 23 -12.02 3.24 -6.08
C LYS A 23 -13.30 3.23 -5.25
N ASP A 24 -13.63 2.09 -4.64
CA ASP A 24 -14.85 1.93 -3.84
C ASP A 24 -14.87 2.87 -2.63
N LEU A 25 -13.74 3.03 -1.92
CA LEU A 25 -13.63 3.96 -0.80
C LEU A 25 -13.82 5.41 -1.23
N ALA A 26 -13.23 5.83 -2.35
CA ALA A 26 -13.43 7.17 -2.89
C ALA A 26 -14.89 7.43 -3.26
N ILE A 27 -15.53 6.50 -3.98
CA ILE A 27 -16.95 6.60 -4.39
C ILE A 27 -17.88 6.67 -3.17
N LYS A 28 -17.52 6.01 -2.07
CA LYS A 28 -18.25 6.06 -0.79
C LYS A 28 -18.06 7.37 -0.02
N GLY A 29 -17.30 8.33 -0.56
CA GLY A 29 -17.08 9.65 0.05
C GLY A 29 -15.97 9.69 1.09
N ILE A 30 -15.10 8.66 1.15
CA ILE A 30 -13.88 8.76 1.95
C ILE A 30 -12.92 9.72 1.27
N ASN A 31 -12.56 10.80 1.96
CA ASN A 31 -11.74 11.86 1.40
C ASN A 31 -10.24 11.58 1.54
N THR A 32 -9.82 10.86 2.57
CA THR A 32 -8.40 10.67 2.91
C THR A 32 -8.08 9.22 3.26
N LEU A 33 -6.97 8.70 2.74
CA LEU A 33 -6.45 7.36 3.07
C LEU A 33 -5.02 7.45 3.57
N ASP A 34 -4.70 6.65 4.59
CA ASP A 34 -3.33 6.36 5.00
C ASP A 34 -3.06 4.88 4.72
N VAL A 35 -1.97 4.58 4.03
CA VAL A 35 -1.67 3.25 3.49
C VAL A 35 -0.29 2.79 3.97
N ILE A 36 -0.23 1.58 4.53
CA ILE A 36 1.00 0.85 4.85
C ILE A 36 1.11 -0.39 3.96
N CYS A 37 2.33 -0.85 3.70
CA CYS A 37 2.62 -2.08 2.95
C CYS A 37 3.31 -3.12 3.86
N PRO A 38 2.57 -3.79 4.77
CA PRO A 38 3.17 -4.67 5.78
C PRO A 38 3.81 -5.94 5.21
N GLY A 39 3.60 -6.25 3.92
CA GLY A 39 4.31 -7.32 3.22
C GLY A 39 5.78 -6.98 2.89
N PHE A 40 6.20 -5.74 3.10
CA PHE A 40 7.55 -5.25 2.83
C PHE A 40 8.13 -4.56 4.08
N VAL A 41 9.39 -4.83 4.36
CA VAL A 41 10.15 -4.14 5.42
C VAL A 41 10.98 -2.97 4.89
N SER A 42 11.19 -2.91 3.57
CA SER A 42 11.92 -1.85 2.86
C SER A 42 11.11 -1.39 1.66
N ASP A 43 11.23 -0.11 1.34
CA ASP A 43 10.61 0.47 0.15
C ASP A 43 11.23 -0.12 -1.13
N CYS A 44 10.36 -0.37 -2.10
CA CYS A 44 10.65 -0.88 -3.43
C CYS A 44 9.73 -0.25 -4.48
N LEU A 45 9.80 -0.72 -5.73
CA LEU A 45 8.98 -0.19 -6.83
C LEU A 45 7.48 -0.28 -6.52
N GLU A 46 7.03 -1.41 -5.99
CA GLU A 46 5.64 -1.67 -5.61
C GLU A 46 5.13 -0.71 -4.52
N THR A 47 6.02 -0.14 -3.70
CA THR A 47 5.64 0.85 -2.68
C THR A 47 5.69 2.28 -3.21
N LEU A 48 6.80 2.69 -3.81
CA LEU A 48 7.03 4.09 -4.19
C LEU A 48 6.29 4.48 -5.47
N GLU A 49 6.23 3.57 -6.44
CA GLU A 49 5.58 3.83 -7.72
C GLU A 49 4.11 3.39 -7.69
N GLU A 50 3.84 2.12 -7.40
CA GLU A 50 2.46 1.61 -7.45
C GLU A 50 1.58 2.24 -6.36
N VAL A 51 2.02 2.24 -5.10
CA VAL A 51 1.20 2.76 -3.99
C VAL A 51 1.26 4.28 -3.89
N ALA A 52 2.45 4.86 -3.77
CA ALA A 52 2.58 6.29 -3.47
C ALA A 52 2.25 7.20 -4.66
N ILE A 53 2.30 6.68 -5.90
CA ILE A 53 1.99 7.43 -7.12
C ILE A 53 0.71 6.89 -7.76
N GLN A 54 0.70 5.66 -8.30
CA GLN A 54 -0.39 5.20 -9.16
C GLN A 54 -1.73 5.07 -8.39
N TYR A 55 -1.70 4.46 -7.21
CA TYR A 55 -2.89 4.32 -6.37
C TYR A 55 -3.34 5.62 -5.73
N ARG A 56 -2.42 6.52 -5.39
CA ARG A 56 -2.75 7.89 -4.98
C ARG A 56 -3.50 8.61 -6.09
N ASP A 57 -2.98 8.57 -7.31
CA ASP A 57 -3.58 9.25 -8.45
C ASP A 57 -4.95 8.62 -8.78
N LEU A 58 -5.06 7.29 -8.69
CA LEU A 58 -6.33 6.58 -8.85
C LEU A 58 -7.37 7.01 -7.81
N PHE A 59 -6.97 7.15 -6.54
CA PHE A 59 -7.86 7.58 -5.46
C PHE A 59 -8.40 8.98 -5.72
N ILE A 60 -7.52 9.92 -6.11
CA ILE A 60 -7.89 11.30 -6.42
C ILE A 60 -8.82 11.35 -7.64
N GLN A 61 -8.50 10.61 -8.71
CA GLN A 61 -9.35 10.51 -9.91
C GLN A 61 -10.73 9.91 -9.60
N SER A 62 -10.84 9.07 -8.57
CA SER A 62 -12.08 8.43 -8.15
C SER A 62 -12.93 9.27 -7.18
N GLY A 63 -12.50 10.49 -6.86
CA GLY A 63 -13.24 11.43 -6.00
C GLY A 63 -12.68 11.61 -4.59
N GLY A 64 -11.60 10.90 -4.25
CA GLY A 64 -10.84 11.15 -3.02
C GLY A 64 -10.03 12.45 -3.10
N THR A 65 -9.52 12.91 -1.96
CA THR A 65 -8.71 14.14 -1.90
C THR A 65 -7.23 13.88 -1.64
N LYS A 66 -6.90 12.83 -0.88
CA LYS A 66 -5.52 12.58 -0.45
C LYS A 66 -5.28 11.12 -0.08
N LEU A 67 -4.21 10.53 -0.60
CA LEU A 67 -3.70 9.24 -0.13
C LEU A 67 -2.26 9.45 0.34
N ASN A 68 -2.00 9.16 1.61
CA ASN A 68 -0.66 9.15 2.18
C ASN A 68 -0.14 7.71 2.18
N TYR A 69 0.98 7.51 1.51
CA TYR A 69 1.78 6.32 1.74
C TYR A 69 2.66 6.53 2.98
N ILE A 70 2.60 5.57 3.92
CA ILE A 70 3.48 5.51 5.08
C ILE A 70 4.67 4.61 4.70
N PRO A 71 5.90 5.15 4.66
CA PRO A 71 7.08 4.41 4.26
C PRO A 71 7.28 3.13 5.06
N CYS A 72 7.92 2.13 4.44
CA CYS A 72 8.42 0.97 5.14
C CYS A 72 9.44 1.37 6.23
N LEU A 73 9.76 0.41 7.11
CA LEU A 73 10.70 0.64 8.20
C LEU A 73 12.14 0.89 7.71
N ASN A 74 12.49 0.45 6.49
CA ASN A 74 13.76 0.71 5.84
C ASN A 74 14.96 0.41 6.75
N ASP A 75 15.84 1.38 6.97
CA ASP A 75 17.02 1.30 7.83
C ASP A 75 16.77 1.79 9.26
N SER A 76 15.51 1.87 9.68
CA SER A 76 15.18 2.32 11.03
C SER A 76 15.81 1.43 12.10
N LEU A 77 16.25 2.07 13.19
CA LEU A 77 16.83 1.38 14.34
C LEU A 77 15.88 0.34 14.93
N ASP A 78 14.57 0.55 14.84
CA ASP A 78 13.60 -0.39 15.40
C ASP A 78 13.49 -1.68 14.57
N LEU A 79 13.54 -1.60 13.23
CA LEU A 79 13.63 -2.82 12.42
C LEU A 79 14.94 -3.57 12.69
N ILE A 80 16.05 -2.85 12.76
CA ILE A 80 17.37 -3.47 13.02
C ILE A 80 17.37 -4.19 14.37
N LYS A 81 16.80 -3.58 15.42
CA LYS A 81 16.65 -4.23 16.75
C LYS A 81 15.82 -5.50 16.67
N VAL A 82 14.66 -5.44 16.01
CA VAL A 82 13.77 -6.62 15.86
C VAL A 82 14.48 -7.74 15.11
N LEU A 83 15.20 -7.44 14.03
CA LEU A 83 15.97 -8.45 13.28
C LEU A 83 17.10 -9.05 14.14
N ALA A 84 17.80 -8.24 14.93
CA ALA A 84 18.84 -8.71 15.84
C ALA A 84 18.27 -9.60 16.96
N GLU A 85 17.10 -9.26 17.51
CA GLU A 85 16.40 -10.06 18.52
C GLU A 85 15.93 -11.41 17.97
N LEU A 86 15.41 -11.45 16.73
CA LEU A 86 14.93 -12.67 16.09
C LEU A 86 16.05 -13.63 15.62
N SER A 87 17.29 -13.14 15.51
CA SER A 87 18.43 -13.92 15.02
C SER A 87 19.18 -14.68 16.12
N ASN A 88 18.78 -14.52 17.38
CA ASN A 88 19.33 -15.21 18.55
C ASN A 88 18.37 -16.29 19.07
#